data_AF-A0A840V6N6-F1
#
_entry.id   AF-A0A840V6N6-F1
#
_cell.length_a   1.000
_cell.length_b   1.000
_cell.length_c   1.000
_cell.angle_alpha   90.00
_cell.angle_beta   90.00
_cell.angle_gamma   90.00
#
_symmetry.space_group_name_H-M   'P 1'
#
loop_
_entity.id
_entity.type
_entity.pdbx_description
1 polymer ?
#
loop_
_entity_poly.entity_id
_entity_poly.type
_entity_poly.pdbx_seq_one_letter_code
_entity_poly.pdbx_strand_id
1 'polypeptide(L)'
;MIRYLMGFFAVLGLCLAIQTAGLQAVGGKTAKSESNYFSSLARLQGASRADPQVLLLGSSLTGRMADRAAAVPGIVNLGCDGGSAAVTLRALDQGLLSPAPVIAIEANTLAYDLDGRGSQMSQALEGEWFHVGERIPVLGATARPTAFAYSWLMKWKDGDPVAVGEALPTSSRPGVFHSAPSGELSSGEENLVAELAGIIGRLQQGGRRVVLVLLPPGEIEGTPEWRVAHALAERSGAEWWDLNDGLARNQLGFTDGRHMDATSAAMTMASLARELLPEEPEIGAGKPSTEEGSGVMGKE
;
A
#
# COMPACT_ATOMS: atom_id res chain seq x y z
N MET A 1 -18.35 -6.26 44.98
CA MET A 1 -18.43 -5.92 43.54
C MET A 1 -17.29 -4.99 43.12
N ILE A 2 -17.17 -3.78 43.70
CA ILE A 2 -16.11 -2.80 43.35
C ILE A 2 -14.69 -3.40 43.44
N ARG A 3 -14.35 -4.11 44.52
CA ARG A 3 -13.02 -4.77 44.66
C ARG A 3 -12.71 -5.78 43.55
N TYR A 4 -13.71 -6.52 43.06
CA TYR A 4 -13.54 -7.48 41.97
C TYR A 4 -13.36 -6.76 40.63
N LEU A 5 -14.10 -5.68 40.38
CA LEU A 5 -13.93 -4.85 39.20
C LEU A 5 -12.54 -4.21 39.16
N MET A 6 -12.07 -3.64 40.28
CA MET A 6 -10.72 -3.08 40.36
C MET A 6 -9.65 -4.15 40.13
N GLY A 7 -9.80 -5.34 40.71
CA GLY A 7 -8.89 -6.46 40.49
C GLY A 7 -8.85 -6.89 39.02
N PHE A 8 -10.02 -7.01 38.38
CA PHE A 8 -10.13 -7.33 36.95
C PHE A 8 -9.42 -6.30 36.07
N PHE A 9 -9.68 -5.00 36.27
CA PHE A 9 -9.02 -3.95 35.50
C PHE A 9 -7.51 -3.86 35.75
N ALA A 10 -7.05 -4.15 36.96
CA ALA A 10 -5.62 -4.21 37.27
C ALA A 10 -4.93 -5.36 36.52
N VAL A 11 -5.54 -6.56 36.53
CA VAL A 11 -5.02 -7.73 35.78
C VAL A 11 -5.05 -7.46 34.28
N LEU A 12 -6.16 -6.92 33.75
CA LEU A 12 -6.27 -6.55 32.34
C LEU A 12 -5.21 -5.53 31.93
N GLY A 13 -5.01 -4.48 32.73
CA GLY A 13 -3.98 -3.47 32.51
C GLY A 13 -2.58 -4.06 32.52
N LEU A 14 -2.28 -4.99 33.44
CA LEU A 14 -1.01 -5.71 33.47
C LEU A 14 -0.81 -6.56 32.21
N CYS A 15 -1.84 -7.30 31.78
CA CYS A 15 -1.78 -8.08 30.54
C CYS A 15 -1.50 -7.20 29.33
N LEU A 16 -2.19 -6.06 29.19
CA LEU A 16 -1.96 -5.10 28.12
C LEU A 16 -0.56 -4.49 28.18
N ALA A 17 -0.04 -4.19 29.37
CA ALA A 17 1.32 -3.70 29.55
C ALA A 17 2.36 -4.73 29.10
N ILE A 18 2.20 -5.99 29.49
CA ILE A 18 3.06 -7.11 29.05
C ILE A 18 2.99 -7.28 27.52
N GLN A 19 1.78 -7.24 26.95
CA GLN A 19 1.56 -7.34 25.52
C GLN A 19 2.22 -6.18 24.76
N THR A 20 2.16 -4.96 25.30
CA THR A 20 2.81 -3.77 24.72
C THR A 20 4.33 -3.88 24.77
N ALA A 21 4.89 -4.34 25.89
CA ALA A 21 6.32 -4.58 26.03
C ALA A 21 6.79 -5.67 25.03
N GLY A 22 6.02 -6.74 24.87
CA GLY A 22 6.25 -7.77 23.87
C GLY A 22 6.23 -7.24 22.43
N LEU A 23 5.24 -6.39 22.10
CA LEU A 23 5.14 -5.73 20.79
C LEU A 23 6.38 -4.87 20.52
N GLN A 24 6.84 -4.08 21.48
CA GLN A 24 8.04 -3.26 21.30
C GLN A 24 9.31 -4.11 21.15
N ALA A 25 9.44 -5.22 21.88
CA ALA A 25 10.58 -6.11 21.78
C ALA A 25 10.74 -6.75 20.38
N VAL A 26 9.64 -6.91 19.63
CA VAL A 26 9.66 -7.42 18.25
C VAL A 26 9.70 -6.32 17.19
N GLY A 27 10.04 -5.08 17.56
CA GLY A 27 10.16 -3.95 16.63
C GLY A 27 8.88 -3.12 16.47
N GLY A 28 7.90 -3.30 17.35
CA GLY A 28 6.71 -2.44 17.44
C GLY A 28 5.62 -2.74 16.42
N LYS A 29 5.82 -3.70 15.50
CA LYS A 29 4.87 -4.06 14.45
C LYS A 29 4.97 -5.55 14.10
N THR A 30 3.83 -6.20 13.91
CA THR A 30 3.76 -7.54 13.31
C THR A 30 3.43 -7.36 11.83
N ALA A 31 4.40 -7.62 10.95
CA ALA A 31 4.19 -7.50 9.50
C ALA A 31 3.24 -8.58 8.95
N LYS A 32 3.17 -9.75 9.63
CA LYS A 32 2.35 -10.88 9.20
C LYS A 32 1.66 -11.54 10.39
N SER A 33 0.39 -11.89 10.21
CA SER A 33 -0.44 -12.62 11.17
C SER A 33 -0.77 -14.02 10.66
N GLU A 34 -1.34 -14.86 11.53
CA GLU A 34 -1.77 -16.22 11.22
C GLU A 34 -2.80 -16.30 10.07
N SER A 35 -3.46 -15.18 9.73
CA SER A 35 -4.38 -15.12 8.61
C SER A 35 -4.15 -13.88 7.73
N ASN A 36 -4.49 -14.04 6.46
CA ASN A 36 -4.57 -12.95 5.47
C ASN A 36 -5.46 -11.79 5.94
N TYR A 37 -6.57 -12.14 6.61
CA TYR A 37 -7.50 -11.16 7.17
C TYR A 37 -6.83 -10.24 8.19
N PHE A 38 -6.18 -10.80 9.22
CA PHE A 38 -5.57 -9.98 10.26
C PHE A 38 -4.31 -9.25 9.78
N SER A 39 -3.58 -9.82 8.81
CA SER A 39 -2.44 -9.14 8.17
C SER A 39 -2.90 -7.88 7.42
N SER A 40 -3.99 -8.00 6.66
CA SER A 40 -4.60 -6.85 5.97
C SER A 40 -5.15 -5.83 6.96
N LEU A 41 -5.89 -6.27 7.99
CA LEU A 41 -6.46 -5.37 9.00
C LEU A 41 -5.37 -4.58 9.74
N ALA A 42 -4.27 -5.24 10.11
CA ALA A 42 -3.11 -4.62 10.73
C ALA A 42 -2.47 -3.56 9.83
N ARG A 43 -2.35 -3.86 8.52
CA ARG A 43 -1.81 -2.94 7.52
C ARG A 43 -2.68 -1.70 7.37
N LEU A 44 -4.00 -1.86 7.27
CA LEU A 44 -4.95 -0.76 7.15
C LEU A 44 -4.99 0.11 8.41
N GLN A 45 -4.99 -0.49 9.61
CA GLN A 45 -4.89 0.26 10.88
C GLN A 45 -3.53 0.95 11.09
N GLY A 46 -2.47 0.39 10.51
CA GLY A 46 -1.15 1.01 10.47
C GLY A 46 -1.14 2.26 9.60
N ALA A 47 -1.82 2.20 8.46
CA ALA A 47 -1.84 3.25 7.47
C ALA A 47 -2.55 4.52 7.92
N SER A 48 -3.65 4.41 8.68
CA SER A 48 -4.38 5.58 9.19
C SER A 48 -3.61 6.44 10.18
N ARG A 49 -2.45 5.95 10.65
CA ARG A 49 -1.52 6.70 11.53
C ARG A 49 -0.33 7.28 10.78
N ALA A 50 -0.18 6.97 9.50
CA ALA A 50 0.88 7.51 8.67
C ALA A 50 0.42 8.81 8.00
N ASP A 51 1.38 9.62 7.55
CA ASP A 51 1.16 10.76 6.65
C ASP A 51 1.71 10.42 5.26
N PRO A 52 0.97 9.61 4.46
CA PRO A 52 1.46 9.12 3.18
C PRO A 52 1.49 10.20 2.10
N GLN A 53 2.59 10.23 1.34
CA GLN A 53 2.64 10.91 0.04
C GLN A 53 2.01 10.04 -1.05
N VAL A 54 2.16 8.72 -0.94
CA VAL A 54 1.63 7.71 -1.86
C VAL A 54 0.89 6.62 -1.10
N LEU A 55 -0.33 6.31 -1.51
CA LEU A 55 -1.05 5.09 -1.11
C LEU A 55 -0.96 4.04 -2.21
N LEU A 56 -0.54 2.82 -1.86
CA LEU A 56 -0.59 1.65 -2.75
C LEU A 56 -1.79 0.77 -2.39
N LEU A 57 -2.82 0.77 -3.22
CA LEU A 57 -4.04 -0.04 -3.06
C LEU A 57 -3.88 -1.32 -3.86
N GLY A 58 -4.23 -2.48 -3.30
CA GLY A 58 -4.11 -3.73 -4.06
C GLY A 58 -4.55 -4.98 -3.34
N SER A 59 -4.18 -6.12 -3.91
CA SER A 59 -4.44 -7.45 -3.36
C SER A 59 -3.25 -7.95 -2.53
N SER A 60 -3.09 -9.27 -2.42
CA SER A 60 -1.89 -9.90 -1.88
C SER A 60 -0.64 -9.66 -2.73
N LEU A 61 -0.77 -9.27 -4.00
CA LEU A 61 0.38 -8.85 -4.82
C LEU A 61 1.01 -7.60 -4.22
N THR A 62 0.21 -6.55 -4.03
CA THR A 62 0.63 -5.33 -3.33
C THR A 62 0.99 -5.61 -1.87
N GLY A 63 0.14 -6.30 -1.11
CA GLY A 63 0.35 -6.52 0.33
C GLY A 63 1.69 -7.17 0.65
N ARG A 64 2.03 -8.26 -0.05
CA ARG A 64 3.27 -9.00 0.19
C ARG A 64 4.51 -8.33 -0.39
N MET A 65 4.36 -7.39 -1.30
CA MET A 65 5.49 -6.61 -1.83
C MET A 65 6.13 -5.80 -0.69
N ALA A 66 5.33 -5.12 0.13
CA ALA A 66 5.82 -4.35 1.27
C ALA A 66 6.29 -5.22 2.44
N ASP A 67 5.81 -6.46 2.56
CA ASP A 67 6.28 -7.39 3.60
C ASP A 67 7.70 -7.91 3.31
N ARG A 68 8.15 -7.87 2.04
CA ARG A 68 9.42 -8.44 1.58
C ARG A 68 10.48 -7.41 1.22
N ALA A 69 10.05 -6.22 0.82
CA ALA A 69 10.92 -5.07 0.60
C ALA A 69 11.00 -4.22 1.88
N ALA A 70 12.12 -3.55 2.09
CA ALA A 70 12.21 -2.53 3.14
C ALA A 70 11.19 -1.41 2.90
N ALA A 71 10.67 -0.83 3.98
CA ALA A 71 9.69 0.25 3.89
C ALA A 71 10.30 1.48 3.20
N VAL A 72 9.55 2.06 2.27
CA VAL A 72 9.90 3.32 1.60
C VAL A 72 9.21 4.47 2.34
N PRO A 73 9.95 5.45 2.90
CA PRO A 73 9.35 6.64 3.50
C PRO A 73 8.38 7.34 2.53
N GLY A 74 7.23 7.76 3.04
CA GLY A 74 6.19 8.43 2.24
C GLY A 74 5.28 7.49 1.45
N ILE A 75 5.59 6.19 1.32
CA ILE A 75 4.72 5.20 0.67
C ILE A 75 4.08 4.30 1.72
N VAL A 76 2.76 4.20 1.67
CA VAL A 76 1.98 3.33 2.54
C VAL A 76 1.23 2.31 1.72
N ASN A 77 1.39 1.04 2.10
CA ASN A 77 0.76 -0.09 1.46
C ASN A 77 -0.59 -0.39 2.11
N LEU A 78 -1.63 -0.53 1.29
CA LEU A 78 -3.01 -0.87 1.68
C LEU A 78 -3.47 -2.19 1.00
N GLY A 79 -2.54 -3.07 0.67
CA GLY A 79 -2.83 -4.35 0.05
C GLY A 79 -3.71 -5.25 0.94
N CYS A 80 -4.81 -5.74 0.37
CA CYS A 80 -5.78 -6.62 1.01
C CYS A 80 -5.58 -8.06 0.53
N ASP A 81 -4.99 -8.89 1.38
CA ASP A 81 -4.76 -10.30 1.10
C ASP A 81 -6.09 -11.04 0.89
N GLY A 82 -6.26 -11.63 -0.30
CA GLY A 82 -7.49 -12.32 -0.68
C GLY A 82 -8.63 -11.41 -1.15
N GLY A 83 -8.38 -10.11 -1.34
CA GLY A 83 -9.28 -9.16 -1.98
C GLY A 83 -8.68 -8.51 -3.23
N SER A 84 -9.10 -7.29 -3.53
CA SER A 84 -8.59 -6.44 -4.60
C SER A 84 -8.41 -4.99 -4.14
N ALA A 85 -7.83 -4.15 -5.00
CA ALA A 85 -7.73 -2.71 -4.74
C ALA A 85 -9.10 -2.01 -4.59
N ALA A 86 -10.19 -2.61 -5.09
CA ALA A 86 -11.53 -2.03 -5.02
C ALA A 86 -12.00 -1.84 -3.56
N VAL A 87 -11.62 -2.74 -2.65
CA VAL A 87 -11.98 -2.69 -1.23
C VAL A 87 -11.48 -1.38 -0.60
N THR A 88 -10.20 -1.09 -0.77
CA THR A 88 -9.58 0.08 -0.15
C THR A 88 -9.87 1.36 -0.92
N LEU A 89 -10.10 1.28 -2.24
CA LEU A 89 -10.59 2.41 -3.02
C LEU A 89 -11.98 2.87 -2.54
N ARG A 90 -12.91 1.95 -2.29
CA ARG A 90 -14.22 2.27 -1.68
C ARG A 90 -14.08 2.85 -0.28
N ALA A 91 -13.18 2.29 0.53
CA ALA A 91 -12.93 2.81 1.87
C ALA A 91 -12.40 4.26 1.87
N LEU A 92 -11.58 4.62 0.87
CA LEU A 92 -11.17 6.02 0.65
C LEU A 92 -12.35 6.92 0.26
N ASP A 93 -13.19 6.47 -0.67
CA ASP A 93 -14.37 7.22 -1.13
C ASP A 93 -15.38 7.48 -0.01
N GLN A 94 -15.57 6.49 0.85
CA GLN A 94 -16.46 6.54 2.00
C GLN A 94 -15.88 7.32 3.20
N GLY A 95 -14.61 7.74 3.12
CA GLY A 95 -13.92 8.44 4.21
C GLY A 95 -13.55 7.54 5.40
N LEU A 96 -13.56 6.21 5.22
CA LEU A 96 -13.08 5.26 6.24
C LEU A 96 -11.55 5.26 6.31
N LEU A 97 -10.88 5.58 5.20
CA LEU A 97 -9.44 5.78 5.12
C LEU A 97 -9.15 7.21 4.60
N SER A 98 -8.05 7.80 5.07
CA SER A 98 -7.62 9.12 4.58
C SER A 98 -6.84 8.98 3.27
N PRO A 99 -7.16 9.77 2.22
CA PRO A 99 -6.43 9.73 0.96
C PRO A 99 -5.07 10.44 1.05
N ALA A 100 -4.12 9.98 0.23
CA ALA A 100 -2.85 10.67 -0.02
C ALA A 100 -2.91 11.57 -1.27
N PRO A 101 -1.93 12.47 -1.47
CA PRO A 101 -1.78 13.23 -2.71
C PRO A 101 -1.70 12.34 -3.96
N VAL A 102 -1.01 11.19 -3.86
CA VAL A 102 -0.89 10.20 -4.92
C VAL A 102 -1.51 8.87 -4.50
N ILE A 103 -2.33 8.30 -5.36
CA ILE A 103 -3.02 7.03 -5.15
C ILE A 103 -2.66 6.08 -6.29
N ALA A 104 -1.91 5.04 -6.00
CA ALA A 104 -1.58 3.98 -6.94
C ALA A 104 -2.49 2.76 -6.70
N ILE A 105 -3.18 2.30 -7.73
CA ILE A 105 -4.17 1.23 -7.68
C ILE A 105 -3.64 0.05 -8.48
N GLU A 106 -3.41 -1.09 -7.82
CA GLU A 106 -3.11 -2.35 -8.48
C GLU A 106 -4.26 -2.76 -9.41
N ALA A 107 -3.97 -2.84 -10.71
CA ALA A 107 -4.95 -3.17 -11.73
C ALA A 107 -5.22 -4.69 -11.81
N ASN A 108 -4.22 -5.51 -11.50
CA ASN A 108 -4.16 -6.98 -11.71
C ASN A 108 -5.37 -7.79 -11.22
N THR A 109 -6.08 -7.27 -10.23
CA THR A 109 -7.05 -8.04 -9.45
C THR A 109 -8.39 -7.35 -9.28
N LEU A 110 -8.66 -6.25 -10.00
CA LEU A 110 -9.90 -5.49 -9.83
C LEU A 110 -11.14 -6.37 -10.00
N ALA A 111 -11.13 -7.27 -10.99
CA ALA A 111 -12.23 -8.21 -11.26
C ALA A 111 -12.50 -9.22 -10.13
N TYR A 112 -11.61 -9.40 -9.14
CA TYR A 112 -11.84 -10.28 -7.99
C TYR A 112 -13.04 -9.86 -7.15
N ASP A 113 -13.40 -8.59 -7.22
CA ASP A 113 -14.56 -8.07 -6.52
C ASP A 113 -15.89 -8.63 -7.08
N LEU A 114 -15.92 -9.04 -8.35
CA LEU A 114 -17.09 -9.70 -8.96
C LEU A 114 -17.44 -11.03 -8.25
N ASP A 115 -16.43 -11.70 -7.69
CA ASP A 115 -16.59 -12.92 -6.89
C ASP A 115 -16.93 -12.61 -5.41
N GLY A 116 -17.10 -11.34 -5.02
CA GLY A 116 -17.28 -10.91 -3.64
C GLY A 116 -16.03 -11.10 -2.77
N ARG A 117 -14.85 -11.25 -3.38
CA ARG A 117 -13.58 -11.37 -2.66
C ARG A 117 -13.27 -10.05 -1.98
N GLY A 118 -12.93 -10.11 -0.70
CA GLY A 118 -12.70 -8.92 0.12
C GLY A 118 -13.93 -8.41 0.87
N SER A 119 -15.12 -9.02 0.70
CA SER A 119 -16.33 -8.66 1.46
C SER A 119 -16.12 -8.68 2.99
N GLN A 120 -15.38 -9.65 3.50
CA GLN A 120 -15.00 -9.71 4.92
C GLN A 120 -14.14 -8.51 5.35
N MET A 121 -13.27 -8.02 4.47
CA MET A 121 -12.43 -6.85 4.74
C MET A 121 -13.25 -5.56 4.71
N SER A 122 -14.16 -5.40 3.73
CA SER A 122 -15.09 -4.27 3.68
C SER A 122 -15.92 -4.19 4.97
N GLN A 123 -16.51 -5.31 5.40
CA GLN A 123 -17.26 -5.38 6.66
C GLN A 123 -16.39 -5.05 7.89
N ALA A 124 -15.12 -5.46 7.87
CA ALA A 124 -14.21 -5.14 8.96
C ALA A 124 -13.92 -3.64 9.07
N LEU A 125 -13.72 -2.97 7.93
CA LEU A 125 -13.44 -1.54 7.87
C LEU A 125 -14.60 -0.68 8.38
N GLU A 126 -15.83 -1.13 8.18
CA GLU A 126 -17.04 -0.48 8.71
C GLU A 126 -17.24 -0.73 10.22
N GLY A 127 -16.55 -1.73 10.79
CA GLY A 127 -16.73 -2.15 12.18
C GLY A 127 -16.06 -1.20 13.19
N GLU A 128 -16.73 -0.94 14.32
CA GLU A 128 -16.18 -0.09 15.40
C GLU A 128 -14.81 -0.56 15.90
N TRP A 129 -14.59 -1.88 15.92
CA TRP A 129 -13.33 -2.48 16.35
C TRP A 129 -12.14 -2.12 15.45
N PHE A 130 -12.38 -1.87 14.16
CA PHE A 130 -11.34 -1.37 13.28
C PHE A 130 -10.84 -0.02 13.79
N HIS A 131 -11.75 0.94 13.99
CA HIS A 131 -11.43 2.28 14.49
C HIS A 131 -10.87 2.31 15.91
N VAL A 132 -11.29 1.39 16.78
CA VAL A 132 -10.68 1.23 18.11
C VAL A 132 -9.20 0.85 17.96
N GLY A 133 -8.87 -0.09 17.08
CA GLY A 133 -7.49 -0.50 16.84
C GLY A 133 -6.63 0.55 16.14
N GLU A 134 -7.23 1.44 15.34
CA GLU A 134 -6.54 2.61 14.77
C GLU A 134 -6.12 3.60 15.88
N ARG A 135 -7.04 3.91 16.81
CA ARG A 135 -6.82 4.88 17.89
C ARG A 135 -5.99 4.31 19.04
N ILE A 136 -6.15 3.02 19.33
CA ILE A 136 -5.54 2.34 20.47
C ILE A 136 -4.76 1.13 19.94
N PRO A 137 -3.48 1.30 19.56
CA PRO A 137 -2.72 0.27 18.86
C PRO A 137 -2.59 -1.07 19.59
N VAL A 138 -2.60 -1.04 20.93
CA VAL A 138 -2.54 -2.23 21.79
C VAL A 138 -3.81 -3.09 21.73
N LEU A 139 -4.90 -2.54 21.18
CA LEU A 139 -6.15 -3.25 20.89
C LEU A 139 -6.29 -3.55 19.38
N GLY A 140 -5.34 -3.11 18.55
CA GLY A 140 -5.35 -3.34 17.12
C GLY A 140 -4.92 -4.75 16.72
N ALA A 141 -5.10 -5.07 15.44
CA ALA A 141 -4.76 -6.38 14.87
C ALA A 141 -3.27 -6.72 15.02
N THR A 142 -2.39 -5.72 15.09
CA THR A 142 -0.95 -5.89 15.31
C THR A 142 -0.58 -6.35 16.71
N ALA A 143 -1.46 -6.18 17.69
CA ALA A 143 -1.12 -6.44 19.09
C ALA A 143 -1.45 -7.87 19.53
N ARG A 144 -1.94 -8.74 18.63
CA ARG A 144 -2.42 -10.07 19.00
C ARG A 144 -1.25 -10.99 19.39
N PRO A 145 -1.31 -11.71 20.52
CA PRO A 145 -0.22 -12.57 20.96
C PRO A 145 0.24 -13.60 19.92
N THR A 146 -0.70 -14.16 19.15
CA THR A 146 -0.42 -15.10 18.07
C THR A 146 0.38 -14.46 16.93
N ALA A 147 0.10 -13.19 16.62
CA ALA A 147 0.82 -12.45 15.59
C ALA A 147 2.28 -12.22 15.97
N PHE A 148 2.62 -12.08 17.26
CA PHE A 148 4.01 -11.98 17.73
C PHE A 148 4.78 -13.26 17.48
N ALA A 149 4.25 -14.39 17.96
CA ALA A 149 4.89 -15.69 17.80
C ALA A 149 5.08 -16.01 16.31
N TYR A 150 4.07 -15.69 15.49
CA TYR A 150 4.14 -15.89 14.05
C TYR A 150 5.16 -14.97 13.38
N SER A 151 5.15 -13.66 13.67
CA SER A 151 6.12 -12.72 13.10
C SER A 151 7.55 -13.05 13.48
N TRP A 152 7.79 -13.47 14.73
CA TRP A 152 9.12 -13.90 15.18
C TRP A 152 9.60 -15.16 14.44
N LEU A 153 8.73 -16.17 14.29
CA LEU A 153 9.03 -17.38 13.52
C LEU A 153 9.31 -17.05 12.05
N MET A 154 8.51 -16.20 11.43
CA MET A 154 8.70 -15.79 10.04
C MET A 154 9.98 -14.99 9.86
N LYS A 155 10.33 -14.10 10.78
CA LYS A 155 11.61 -13.37 10.74
C LYS A 155 12.81 -14.33 10.80
N TRP A 156 12.72 -15.37 11.62
CA TRP A 156 13.77 -16.39 11.69
C TRP A 156 13.89 -17.21 10.40
N LYS A 157 12.76 -17.51 9.76
CA LYS A 157 12.72 -18.31 8.52
C LYS A 157 13.11 -17.51 7.28
N ASP A 158 12.53 -16.33 7.10
CA ASP A 158 12.60 -15.55 5.87
C ASP A 158 13.71 -14.48 5.92
N GLY A 159 14.26 -14.19 7.09
CA GLY A 159 15.28 -13.16 7.30
C GLY A 159 14.70 -11.75 7.43
N ASP A 160 15.58 -10.74 7.35
CA ASP A 160 15.18 -9.35 7.28
C ASP A 160 14.70 -8.98 5.86
N PRO A 161 13.78 -8.01 5.71
CA PRO A 161 13.36 -7.51 4.40
C PRO A 161 14.55 -7.02 3.57
N VAL A 162 14.48 -7.24 2.25
CA VAL A 162 15.54 -6.82 1.34
C VAL A 162 15.48 -5.29 1.19
N ALA A 163 16.62 -4.63 1.34
CA ALA A 163 16.73 -3.19 1.14
C ALA A 163 16.25 -2.82 -0.26
N VAL A 164 15.59 -1.66 -0.37
CA VAL A 164 15.14 -1.13 -1.67
C VAL A 164 16.36 -0.93 -2.56
N GLY A 165 16.38 -1.67 -3.67
CA GLY A 165 17.54 -1.77 -4.56
C GLY A 165 17.37 -0.95 -5.84
N GLU A 166 18.00 -1.42 -6.91
CA GLU A 166 17.82 -0.83 -8.24
C GLU A 166 16.37 -0.95 -8.71
N ALA A 167 15.85 0.11 -9.32
CA ALA A 167 14.53 0.09 -9.94
C ALA A 167 14.48 -0.91 -11.11
N LEU A 168 13.28 -1.41 -11.39
CA LEU A 168 13.03 -2.22 -12.58
C LEU A 168 13.48 -1.46 -13.85
N PRO A 169 14.09 -2.16 -14.84
CA PRO A 169 14.47 -1.57 -16.12
C PRO A 169 13.26 -1.45 -17.06
N THR A 170 12.13 -0.90 -16.56
CA THR A 170 10.93 -0.69 -17.36
C THR A 170 11.13 0.46 -18.34
N SER A 171 10.61 0.32 -19.56
CA SER A 171 10.58 1.40 -20.55
C SER A 171 9.42 2.37 -20.33
N SER A 172 8.36 1.91 -19.67
CA SER A 172 7.15 2.67 -19.41
C SER A 172 7.27 3.58 -18.19
N ARG A 173 6.47 4.63 -18.20
CA ARG A 173 6.19 5.53 -17.08
C ARG A 173 4.68 5.75 -16.96
N PRO A 174 4.18 6.25 -15.82
CA PRO A 174 2.79 6.66 -15.71
C PRO A 174 2.41 7.64 -16.82
N GLY A 175 1.33 7.36 -17.53
CA GLY A 175 0.87 8.18 -18.64
C GLY A 175 -0.58 7.91 -19.01
N VAL A 176 -1.13 8.68 -19.94
CA VAL A 176 -2.51 8.46 -20.40
C VAL A 176 -2.58 7.11 -21.12
N PHE A 177 -3.64 6.36 -20.81
CA PHE A 177 -3.88 5.07 -21.42
C PHE A 177 -4.25 5.20 -22.90
N HIS A 178 -3.45 4.57 -23.77
CA HIS A 178 -3.69 4.52 -25.22
C HIS A 178 -3.63 3.05 -25.65
N SER A 179 -4.75 2.34 -25.60
CA SER A 179 -4.87 0.98 -26.14
C SER A 179 -6.20 0.75 -26.81
N ALA A 180 -6.27 -0.34 -27.58
CA ALA A 180 -7.50 -0.79 -28.21
C ALA A 180 -8.59 -1.08 -27.16
N PRO A 181 -9.86 -0.91 -27.50
CA PRO A 181 -10.98 -1.12 -26.57
C PRO A 181 -10.95 -2.53 -25.98
N SER A 182 -11.30 -2.62 -24.69
CA SER A 182 -11.15 -3.79 -23.81
C SER A 182 -12.05 -5.00 -24.14
N GLY A 183 -12.52 -5.16 -25.38
CA GLY A 183 -13.55 -6.14 -25.74
C GLY A 183 -14.91 -5.85 -25.07
N GLU A 184 -15.90 -6.72 -25.29
CA GLU A 184 -17.22 -6.59 -24.67
C GLU A 184 -17.16 -6.95 -23.17
N LEU A 185 -17.68 -6.06 -22.32
CA LEU A 185 -17.85 -6.28 -20.89
C LEU A 185 -19.19 -6.97 -20.62
N SER A 186 -19.19 -7.94 -19.71
CA SER A 186 -20.41 -8.44 -19.09
C SER A 186 -21.06 -7.34 -18.23
N SER A 187 -22.35 -7.48 -17.92
CA SER A 187 -23.06 -6.50 -17.09
C SER A 187 -22.44 -6.32 -15.69
N GLY A 188 -21.84 -7.38 -15.13
CA GLY A 188 -21.15 -7.29 -13.84
C GLY A 188 -19.85 -6.48 -13.93
N GLU A 189 -19.03 -6.76 -14.94
CA GLU A 189 -17.80 -6.00 -15.22
C GLU A 189 -18.11 -4.53 -15.51
N GLU A 190 -19.14 -4.26 -16.31
CA GLU A 190 -19.61 -2.92 -16.65
C GLU A 190 -19.99 -2.10 -15.41
N ASN A 191 -20.78 -2.70 -14.51
CA ASN A 191 -21.19 -2.04 -13.26
C ASN A 191 -20.00 -1.76 -12.35
N LEU A 192 -19.08 -2.72 -12.20
CA LEU A 192 -17.87 -2.55 -11.41
C LEU A 192 -17.01 -1.43 -11.99
N VAL A 193 -16.75 -1.43 -13.30
CA VAL A 193 -15.97 -0.39 -13.97
C VAL A 193 -16.62 0.99 -13.78
N ALA A 194 -17.93 1.10 -13.97
CA ALA A 194 -18.66 2.35 -13.81
C ALA A 194 -18.57 2.88 -12.36
N GLU A 195 -18.71 2.00 -11.37
CA GLU A 195 -18.55 2.34 -9.96
C GLU A 195 -17.14 2.86 -9.66
N LEU A 196 -16.12 2.08 -10.00
CA LEU A 196 -14.72 2.41 -9.70
C LEU A 196 -14.27 3.67 -10.45
N ALA A 197 -14.67 3.85 -11.71
CA ALA A 197 -14.39 5.07 -12.46
C ALA A 197 -15.03 6.29 -11.80
N GLY A 198 -16.26 6.15 -11.28
CA GLY A 198 -16.94 7.20 -10.52
C GLY A 198 -16.19 7.58 -9.24
N ILE A 199 -15.66 6.60 -8.51
CA ILE A 199 -14.83 6.85 -7.31
C ILE A 199 -13.53 7.58 -7.70
N ILE A 200 -12.82 7.08 -8.71
CA ILE A 200 -11.57 7.69 -9.19
C ILE A 200 -11.80 9.15 -9.61
N GLY A 201 -12.88 9.41 -10.36
CA GLY A 201 -13.25 10.75 -10.78
C GLY A 201 -13.47 11.71 -9.59
N ARG A 202 -14.14 11.26 -8.52
CA ARG A 202 -14.31 12.07 -7.29
C ARG A 202 -12.98 12.35 -6.58
N LEU A 203 -12.09 11.36 -6.52
CA LEU A 203 -10.75 11.53 -5.93
C LEU A 203 -9.94 12.56 -6.74
N GLN A 204 -9.90 12.41 -8.07
CA GLN A 204 -9.20 13.35 -8.97
C GLN A 204 -9.78 14.77 -8.89
N GLN A 205 -11.10 14.92 -8.83
CA GLN A 205 -11.75 16.24 -8.69
C GLN A 205 -11.34 16.99 -7.43
N GLY A 206 -10.99 16.30 -6.35
CA GLY A 206 -10.42 16.95 -5.17
C GLY A 206 -8.89 16.99 -5.15
N GLY A 207 -8.25 16.91 -6.33
CA GLY A 207 -6.84 17.24 -6.55
C GLY A 207 -5.85 16.10 -6.36
N ARG A 208 -6.30 14.84 -6.33
CA ARG A 208 -5.41 13.68 -6.14
C ARG A 208 -4.96 13.14 -7.49
N ARG A 209 -3.68 12.79 -7.59
CA ARG A 209 -3.14 12.06 -8.74
C ARG A 209 -3.46 10.57 -8.55
N VAL A 210 -4.16 9.98 -9.52
CA VAL A 210 -4.54 8.57 -9.49
C VAL A 210 -3.83 7.84 -10.62
N VAL A 211 -3.12 6.75 -10.27
CA VAL A 211 -2.37 5.92 -11.19
C VAL A 211 -2.85 4.47 -11.06
N LEU A 212 -3.33 3.88 -12.15
CA LEU A 212 -3.56 2.44 -12.27
C LEU A 212 -2.23 1.78 -12.62
N VAL A 213 -1.79 0.84 -11.79
CA VAL A 213 -0.50 0.16 -11.95
C VAL A 213 -0.75 -1.32 -12.20
N LEU A 214 -0.30 -1.81 -13.35
CA LEU A 214 -0.25 -3.24 -13.63
C LEU A 214 1.09 -3.79 -13.11
N LEU A 215 1.05 -4.49 -11.98
CA LEU A 215 2.23 -5.10 -11.35
C LEU A 215 2.64 -6.39 -12.09
N PRO A 216 3.92 -6.80 -12.00
CA PRO A 216 4.31 -8.14 -12.43
C PRO A 216 3.58 -9.24 -11.65
N PRO A 217 3.19 -10.35 -12.31
CA PRO A 217 3.56 -10.77 -13.67
C PRO A 217 2.67 -10.21 -14.80
N GLY A 218 1.83 -9.22 -14.50
CA GLY A 218 0.87 -8.65 -15.44
C GLY A 218 -0.48 -9.38 -15.45
N GLU A 219 -1.18 -9.25 -16.56
CA GLU A 219 -2.49 -9.86 -16.81
C GLU A 219 -2.46 -10.70 -18.08
N ILE A 220 -3.41 -11.62 -18.20
CA ILE A 220 -3.59 -12.43 -19.41
C ILE A 220 -4.67 -11.77 -20.26
N GLU A 221 -4.34 -11.41 -21.49
CA GLU A 221 -5.27 -10.79 -22.43
C GLU A 221 -6.57 -11.61 -22.57
N GLY A 222 -7.71 -10.90 -22.58
CA GLY A 222 -9.04 -11.53 -22.69
C GLY A 222 -9.58 -12.16 -21.41
N THR A 223 -8.88 -12.07 -20.26
CA THR A 223 -9.45 -12.41 -18.95
C THR A 223 -10.33 -11.28 -18.40
N PRO A 224 -11.25 -11.56 -17.45
CA PRO A 224 -12.01 -10.52 -16.75
C PRO A 224 -11.12 -9.45 -16.11
N GLU A 225 -9.99 -9.85 -15.51
CA GLU A 225 -9.00 -8.97 -14.90
C GLU A 225 -8.49 -7.96 -15.93
N TRP A 226 -8.01 -8.45 -17.07
CA TRP A 226 -7.54 -7.63 -18.18
C TRP A 226 -8.62 -6.67 -18.71
N ARG A 227 -9.83 -7.18 -18.94
CA ARG A 227 -10.94 -6.36 -19.46
C ARG A 227 -11.33 -5.25 -18.49
N VAL A 228 -11.49 -5.57 -17.21
CA VAL A 228 -11.88 -4.60 -16.17
C VAL A 228 -10.78 -3.55 -15.98
N ALA A 229 -9.51 -3.96 -15.90
CA ALA A 229 -8.39 -3.04 -15.74
C ALA A 229 -8.29 -2.05 -16.91
N HIS A 230 -8.32 -2.55 -18.15
CA HIS A 230 -8.25 -1.72 -19.35
C HIS A 230 -9.46 -0.80 -19.50
N ALA A 231 -10.68 -1.30 -19.27
CA ALA A 231 -11.89 -0.49 -19.32
C ALA A 231 -11.89 0.61 -18.24
N LEU A 232 -11.39 0.30 -17.04
CA LEU A 232 -11.26 1.28 -15.97
C LEU A 232 -10.24 2.37 -16.34
N ALA A 233 -9.10 2.00 -16.91
CA ALA A 233 -8.10 2.96 -17.39
C ALA A 233 -8.67 3.91 -18.44
N GLU A 234 -9.42 3.37 -19.41
CA GLU A 234 -10.07 4.15 -20.46
C GLU A 234 -11.12 5.11 -19.89
N ARG A 235 -11.98 4.66 -18.98
CA ARG A 235 -13.13 5.45 -18.51
C ARG A 235 -12.82 6.41 -17.38
N SER A 236 -11.85 6.09 -16.53
CA SER A 236 -11.54 6.93 -15.37
C SER A 236 -10.67 8.13 -15.72
N GLY A 237 -9.94 8.09 -16.83
CA GLY A 237 -8.93 9.09 -17.15
C GLY A 237 -7.75 9.12 -16.17
N ALA A 238 -7.59 8.07 -15.36
CA ALA A 238 -6.41 7.88 -14.54
C ALA A 238 -5.17 7.62 -15.41
N GLU A 239 -3.99 7.92 -14.86
CA GLU A 239 -2.75 7.50 -15.48
C GLU A 239 -2.66 5.97 -15.43
N TRP A 240 -2.14 5.35 -16.48
CA TRP A 240 -1.85 3.93 -16.57
C TRP A 240 -0.34 3.72 -16.53
N TRP A 241 0.08 2.68 -15.82
CA TRP A 241 1.47 2.24 -15.80
C TRP A 241 1.57 0.73 -15.81
N ASP A 242 2.04 0.17 -16.93
CA ASP A 242 2.39 -1.25 -17.01
C ASP A 242 3.86 -1.45 -16.64
N LEU A 243 4.11 -1.99 -15.45
CA LEU A 243 5.45 -2.31 -14.98
C LEU A 243 6.06 -3.54 -15.68
N ASN A 244 5.32 -4.22 -16.55
CA ASN A 244 5.85 -5.32 -17.35
C ASN A 244 6.42 -4.83 -18.69
N ASP A 245 6.12 -3.59 -19.10
CA ASP A 245 6.60 -3.06 -20.37
C ASP A 245 8.13 -2.94 -20.38
N GLY A 246 8.74 -3.57 -21.39
CA GLY A 246 10.18 -3.67 -21.55
C GLY A 246 10.87 -4.72 -20.66
N LEU A 247 10.15 -5.41 -19.76
CA LEU A 247 10.75 -6.45 -18.91
C LEU A 247 10.82 -7.80 -19.62
N ALA A 248 11.98 -8.46 -19.53
CA ALA A 248 12.11 -9.84 -19.97
C ALA A 248 11.46 -10.79 -18.95
N ARG A 249 10.78 -11.85 -19.42
CA ARG A 249 10.01 -12.79 -18.58
C ARG A 249 10.81 -13.46 -17.45
N ASN A 250 12.15 -13.48 -17.54
CA ASN A 250 13.05 -14.10 -16.57
C ASN A 250 13.79 -13.11 -15.67
N GLN A 251 13.52 -11.81 -15.78
CA GLN A 251 14.17 -10.79 -14.93
C GLN A 251 13.59 -10.74 -13.51
N LEU A 252 12.39 -11.28 -13.29
CA LEU A 252 11.72 -11.28 -12.01
C LEU A 252 11.54 -12.70 -11.47
N GLY A 253 11.83 -12.84 -10.19
CA GLY A 253 11.61 -14.06 -9.42
C GLY A 253 10.27 -14.03 -8.71
N PHE A 254 9.62 -15.20 -8.64
CA PHE A 254 8.33 -15.40 -8.01
C PHE A 254 8.37 -16.60 -7.07
N THR A 255 7.74 -16.50 -5.91
CA THR A 255 7.72 -17.58 -4.91
C THR A 255 6.73 -18.69 -5.23
N ASP A 256 5.65 -18.37 -5.95
CA ASP A 256 4.56 -19.29 -6.27
C ASP A 256 3.98 -19.03 -7.67
N GLY A 257 4.80 -18.45 -8.56
CA GLY A 257 4.40 -18.04 -9.91
C GLY A 257 3.54 -16.78 -9.97
N ARG A 258 3.15 -16.21 -8.82
CA ARG A 258 2.32 -15.00 -8.74
C ARG A 258 2.92 -13.92 -7.84
N HIS A 259 3.34 -14.28 -6.64
CA HIS A 259 3.92 -13.30 -5.72
C HIS A 259 5.41 -13.18 -5.96
N MET A 260 5.87 -11.95 -6.17
CA MET A 260 7.29 -11.64 -6.31
C MET A 260 8.10 -12.12 -5.10
N ASP A 261 9.30 -12.61 -5.38
CA ASP A 261 10.32 -12.81 -4.35
C ASP A 261 10.79 -11.47 -3.76
N ALA A 262 11.64 -11.53 -2.74
CA ALA A 262 12.03 -10.32 -2.01
C ALA A 262 12.84 -9.34 -2.87
N THR A 263 13.72 -9.84 -3.74
CA THR A 263 14.51 -9.02 -4.66
C THR A 263 13.60 -8.29 -5.65
N SER A 264 12.70 -9.02 -6.30
CA SER A 264 11.79 -8.47 -7.32
C SER A 264 10.79 -7.49 -6.72
N ALA A 265 10.31 -7.77 -5.49
CA ALA A 265 9.49 -6.84 -4.72
C ALA A 265 10.24 -5.54 -4.38
N ALA A 266 11.52 -5.63 -3.97
CA ALA A 266 12.35 -4.47 -3.67
C ALA A 266 12.61 -3.59 -4.91
N MET A 267 12.87 -4.21 -6.07
CA MET A 267 13.02 -3.49 -7.34
C MET A 267 11.72 -2.79 -7.76
N THR A 268 10.58 -3.45 -7.57
CA THR A 268 9.27 -2.87 -7.87
C THR A 268 8.98 -1.68 -6.96
N MET A 269 9.23 -1.80 -5.66
CA MET A 269 9.11 -0.67 -4.72
C MET A 269 10.05 0.49 -5.07
N ALA A 270 11.27 0.21 -5.53
CA ALA A 270 12.20 1.24 -6.00
C ALA A 270 11.66 1.98 -7.22
N SER A 271 11.06 1.27 -8.19
CA SER A 271 10.41 1.90 -9.34
C SER A 271 9.25 2.78 -8.92
N LEU A 272 8.34 2.27 -8.08
CA LEU A 272 7.20 3.04 -7.57
C LEU A 272 7.67 4.29 -6.83
N ALA A 273 8.69 4.17 -5.98
CA ALA A 273 9.27 5.30 -5.25
C ALA A 273 9.84 6.37 -6.19
N ARG A 274 10.60 5.96 -7.20
CA ARG A 274 11.23 6.88 -8.16
C ARG A 274 10.21 7.71 -8.93
N GLU A 275 9.10 7.12 -9.36
CA GLU A 275 8.15 7.78 -10.27
C GLU A 275 6.94 8.41 -9.57
N LEU A 276 6.61 7.96 -8.35
CA LEU A 276 5.38 8.40 -7.66
C LEU A 276 5.62 9.31 -6.46
N LEU A 277 6.80 9.24 -5.82
CA LEU A 277 7.12 10.21 -4.79
C LEU A 277 7.38 11.57 -5.45
N PRO A 278 6.94 12.68 -4.84
CA PRO A 278 7.35 13.99 -5.30
C PRO A 278 8.87 14.07 -5.25
N GLU A 279 9.49 14.65 -6.28
CA GLU A 279 10.90 15.03 -6.20
C GLU A 279 11.07 15.92 -4.97
N GLU A 280 12.04 15.60 -4.09
CA GLU A 280 12.35 16.50 -3.00
C GLU A 280 12.64 17.86 -3.64
N PRO A 281 11.99 18.95 -3.18
CA PRO A 281 12.32 20.27 -3.71
C PRO A 281 13.81 20.43 -3.50
N GLU A 282 14.58 20.62 -4.58
CA GLU A 282 15.99 20.98 -4.48
C GLU A 282 16.04 22.14 -3.48
N ILE A 283 16.46 21.86 -2.24
CA ILE A 283 16.63 22.87 -1.22
C ILE A 283 17.75 23.71 -1.78
N GLY A 284 17.35 24.82 -2.43
CA GLY A 284 18.19 25.60 -3.31
C GLY A 284 19.53 25.75 -2.65
N ALA A 285 20.56 25.14 -3.25
CA ALA A 285 21.92 25.16 -2.75
C ALA A 285 22.22 26.60 -2.38
N GLY A 286 22.21 26.89 -1.07
CA GLY A 286 22.36 28.24 -0.57
C GLY A 286 23.64 28.76 -1.16
N LYS A 287 23.53 29.75 -2.06
CA LYS A 287 24.71 30.42 -2.60
C LYS A 287 25.57 30.79 -1.39
N PRO A 288 26.83 30.33 -1.30
CA PRO A 288 27.71 30.81 -0.25
C PRO A 288 27.78 32.32 -0.41
N SER A 289 27.29 33.05 0.60
CA SER A 289 27.44 34.48 0.70
C SER A 289 28.94 34.78 0.74
N THR A 290 29.49 35.17 -0.39
CA THR A 290 30.79 35.81 -0.48
C THR A 290 30.63 37.19 0.15
N GLU A 291 30.78 37.26 1.46
CA GLU A 291 31.12 38.52 2.12
C GLU A 291 32.54 38.90 1.73
N GLU A 292 32.65 39.71 0.67
CA GLU A 292 33.82 40.54 0.40
C GLU A 292 33.94 41.60 1.51
N GLY A 293 34.65 41.26 2.58
CA GLY A 293 35.15 42.20 3.56
C GLY A 293 36.36 42.97 3.05
N SER A 294 36.14 43.93 2.15
CA SER A 294 37.08 44.98 1.78
C SER A 294 37.24 45.96 2.95
N GLY A 295 38.35 45.85 3.67
CA GLY A 295 38.76 46.79 4.73
C GLY A 295 40.12 47.42 4.41
N VAL A 296 40.15 48.38 3.49
CA VAL A 296 41.29 49.28 3.29
C VAL A 296 41.24 50.36 4.37
N MET A 297 42.16 50.31 5.33
CA MET A 297 42.37 51.37 6.32
C MET A 297 43.68 52.08 5.98
N GLY A 298 43.57 53.26 5.36
CA GLY A 298 44.68 54.20 5.24
C GLY A 298 44.92 54.92 6.56
N LYS A 299 46.18 55.14 6.90
CA LYS A 299 46.60 56.18 7.84
C LYS A 299 47.86 56.87 7.31
N GLU A 300 47.70 58.18 7.12
CA GLU A 300 48.74 59.21 7.20
C GLU A 300 49.28 59.32 8.63
#